data_AF-A0A7Y5ETP8-F1
#
_entry.id   AF-A0A7Y5ETP8-F1
#
_cell.length_a   1.000
_cell.length_b   1.000
_cell.length_c   1.000
_cell.angle_alpha   90.00
_cell.angle_beta   90.00
_cell.angle_gamma   90.00
#
_symmetry.space_group_name_H-M   'P 1'
#
loop_
_entity.id
_entity.type
_entity.pdbx_description
1 polymer ?
#
loop_
_entity_poly.entity_id
_entity_poly.type
_entity_poly.pdbx_seq_one_letter_code
_entity_poly.pdbx_strand_id
1 'polypeptide(L)'
;MKKIPLIAISAFSINAFAQPVIKNGDNIPAPGLSVHVQFATTTVVGNPGTNQTWDFSSLSFTSMGTVDVIAPAASPIGSSFPSCNYALSLAGQNSYSFFQASSDKIEVLAWTISSPGYGNDYSPNPRTILKFPFNYLDSENDTWQKVGGSVNNVTVTYDGYGTLVTPTITYNNVVRVKEDYGGGGIDYQWYILNPLMAVAIFDHNFNRLYHFGATQTTGIADQNNLQMQAGIYPNPAADFVTVTNIPNGSTIKITDITGKTVYSSVITNEQTIISTTEFVNGVYFIQVESNGSFANRKLVVNK
;
A
#
# COMPACT_ATOMS: atom_id res chain seq x y z
N MET A 1 55.20 28.91 -25.42
CA MET A 1 54.37 28.39 -24.30
C MET A 1 52.96 28.12 -24.83
N LYS A 2 52.60 26.86 -25.11
CA LYS A 2 51.28 26.48 -25.63
C LYS A 2 50.30 26.39 -24.45
N LYS A 3 49.24 27.20 -24.46
CA LYS A 3 48.18 27.15 -23.44
C LYS A 3 47.26 25.96 -23.75
N ILE A 4 47.21 24.98 -22.86
CA ILE A 4 46.27 23.85 -22.91
C ILE A 4 44.96 24.34 -22.26
N PRO A 5 43.80 24.25 -22.93
CA PRO A 5 42.53 24.62 -22.31
C PRO A 5 42.11 23.55 -21.32
N LEU A 6 41.81 23.96 -20.09
CA LEU A 6 41.23 23.13 -19.05
C LEU A 6 39.74 22.93 -19.39
N ILE A 7 39.35 21.73 -19.81
CA ILE A 7 37.95 21.37 -20.01
C ILE A 7 37.35 21.12 -18.62
N ALA A 8 36.48 22.03 -18.19
CA ALA A 8 35.66 21.83 -17.00
C ALA A 8 34.62 20.74 -17.30
N ILE A 9 34.80 19.55 -16.73
CA ILE A 9 33.80 18.49 -16.74
C ILE A 9 32.72 18.91 -15.73
N SER A 10 31.61 19.45 -16.24
CA SER A 10 30.41 19.63 -15.44
C SER A 10 29.83 18.25 -15.13
N ALA A 11 29.94 17.83 -13.87
CA ALA A 11 29.23 16.65 -13.38
C ALA A 11 27.73 16.97 -13.40
N PHE A 12 27.04 16.58 -14.48
CA PHE A 12 25.59 16.46 -14.45
C PHE A 12 25.25 15.32 -13.50
N SER A 13 24.73 15.66 -12.32
CA SER A 13 24.10 14.71 -11.42
C SER A 13 22.87 14.14 -12.11
N ILE A 14 23.03 12.97 -12.73
CA ILE A 14 21.92 12.17 -13.23
C ILE A 14 21.19 11.69 -11.98
N ASN A 15 19.97 12.18 -11.74
CA ASN A 15 19.10 11.61 -10.72
C ASN A 15 18.69 10.21 -11.21
N ALA A 16 19.54 9.21 -10.94
CA ALA A 16 19.16 7.83 -11.11
C ALA A 16 18.12 7.52 -10.02
N PHE A 17 16.83 7.54 -10.38
CA PHE A 17 15.82 6.95 -9.53
C PHE A 17 16.20 5.48 -9.33
N ALA A 18 16.35 5.07 -8.07
CA ALA A 18 16.62 3.68 -7.75
C ALA A 18 15.50 2.81 -8.35
N GLN A 19 15.89 1.69 -8.95
CA GLN A 19 14.94 0.71 -9.48
C GLN A 19 13.93 0.32 -8.39
N PRO A 20 12.61 0.41 -8.65
CA PRO A 20 11.62 0.04 -7.66
C PRO A 20 11.70 -1.47 -7.38
N VAL A 21 11.60 -1.86 -6.11
CA VAL A 21 11.63 -3.25 -5.67
C VAL A 21 10.36 -3.52 -4.85
N ILE A 22 9.65 -4.59 -5.18
CA ILE A 22 8.56 -5.09 -4.33
C ILE A 22 9.23 -5.88 -3.20
N LYS A 23 9.40 -5.27 -2.02
CA LYS A 23 10.25 -5.83 -0.96
C LYS A 23 9.62 -7.03 -0.26
N ASN A 24 8.36 -6.89 0.16
CA ASN A 24 7.59 -7.86 0.93
C ASN A 24 6.10 -7.47 0.90
N GLY A 25 5.26 -8.26 1.58
CA GLY A 25 3.83 -8.01 1.73
C GLY A 25 3.42 -7.19 2.96
N ASP A 26 4.36 -6.58 3.69
CA ASP A 26 4.09 -5.99 5.02
C ASP A 26 3.16 -4.77 4.96
N ASN A 27 3.08 -4.10 3.80
CA ASN A 27 2.24 -2.92 3.59
C ASN A 27 1.09 -3.16 2.61
N ILE A 28 0.65 -4.40 2.45
CA ILE A 28 -0.64 -4.71 1.81
C ILE A 28 -1.75 -4.05 2.64
N PRO A 29 -2.79 -3.46 2.00
CA PRO A 29 -3.86 -2.80 2.74
C PRO A 29 -4.55 -3.68 3.78
N ALA A 30 -4.84 -3.10 4.94
CA ALA A 30 -5.63 -3.76 5.98
C ALA A 30 -7.13 -3.74 5.65
N PRO A 31 -7.93 -4.64 6.26
CA PRO A 31 -9.39 -4.58 6.19
C PRO A 31 -9.96 -3.20 6.52
N GLY A 32 -10.99 -2.79 5.77
CA GLY A 32 -11.65 -1.49 5.89
C GLY A 32 -11.29 -0.50 4.78
N LEU A 33 -10.26 -0.76 3.97
CA LEU A 33 -10.02 0.00 2.75
C LEU A 33 -11.10 -0.31 1.71
N SER A 34 -11.63 0.71 1.06
CA SER A 34 -12.56 0.61 -0.07
C SER A 34 -12.02 1.43 -1.24
N VAL A 35 -11.96 0.83 -2.43
CA VAL A 35 -11.46 1.49 -3.65
C VAL A 35 -12.46 1.38 -4.78
N HIS A 36 -12.64 2.46 -5.53
CA HIS A 36 -13.49 2.45 -6.72
C HIS A 36 -12.86 1.57 -7.80
N VAL A 37 -13.66 0.68 -8.38
CA VAL A 37 -13.27 -0.21 -9.46
C VAL A 37 -14.05 0.12 -10.73
N GLN A 38 -13.34 0.16 -11.84
CA GLN A 38 -13.91 0.44 -13.15
C GLN A 38 -13.12 -0.29 -14.23
N PHE A 39 -13.71 -0.51 -15.40
CA PHE A 39 -13.03 -1.18 -16.50
C PHE A 39 -13.22 -0.45 -17.84
N ALA A 40 -12.26 -0.61 -18.73
CA ALA A 40 -12.35 -0.20 -20.12
C ALA A 40 -11.87 -1.34 -21.03
N THR A 41 -12.41 -1.43 -22.24
CA THR A 41 -11.91 -2.37 -23.26
C THR A 41 -10.68 -1.77 -23.93
N THR A 42 -9.62 -2.55 -24.07
CA THR A 42 -8.40 -2.16 -24.79
C THR A 42 -7.64 -3.41 -25.25
N THR A 43 -6.83 -3.28 -26.30
CA THR A 43 -5.82 -4.29 -26.68
C THR A 43 -4.40 -3.74 -26.54
N VAL A 44 -4.26 -2.47 -26.15
CA VAL A 44 -2.99 -1.78 -25.98
C VAL A 44 -2.65 -1.76 -24.50
N VAL A 45 -1.53 -2.41 -24.14
CA VAL A 45 -1.04 -2.55 -22.76
C VAL A 45 0.33 -1.87 -22.54
N GLY A 46 0.89 -1.29 -23.60
CA GLY A 46 2.20 -0.62 -23.62
C GLY A 46 3.40 -1.57 -23.45
N ASN A 47 4.59 -1.00 -23.57
CA ASN A 47 5.84 -1.76 -23.63
C ASN A 47 6.37 -2.16 -22.24
N PRO A 48 7.16 -3.24 -22.15
CA PRO A 48 7.97 -3.55 -20.97
C PRO A 48 9.16 -2.58 -20.87
N GLY A 49 9.88 -2.62 -19.76
CA GLY A 49 11.14 -1.91 -19.61
C GLY A 49 11.20 -0.92 -18.47
N THR A 50 12.34 -0.23 -18.38
CA THR A 50 12.56 0.81 -17.38
C THR A 50 11.90 2.13 -17.78
N ASN A 51 11.44 2.90 -16.78
CA ASN A 51 10.88 4.25 -16.93
C ASN A 51 9.80 4.37 -18.02
N GLN A 52 8.92 3.37 -18.12
CA GLN A 52 7.83 3.39 -19.10
C GLN A 52 6.73 4.37 -18.70
N THR A 53 6.02 4.91 -19.70
CA THR A 53 4.75 5.59 -19.48
C THR A 53 3.64 4.76 -20.09
N TRP A 54 2.80 4.17 -19.24
CA TRP A 54 1.59 3.48 -19.66
C TRP A 54 0.42 4.46 -19.57
N ASP A 55 0.06 5.06 -20.71
CA ASP A 55 -0.97 6.09 -20.78
C ASP A 55 -2.32 5.50 -21.21
N PHE A 56 -3.25 5.45 -20.27
CA PHE A 56 -4.63 5.03 -20.43
C PHE A 56 -5.62 6.18 -20.20
N SER A 57 -5.16 7.43 -20.19
CA SER A 57 -5.99 8.61 -19.92
C SER A 57 -7.11 8.84 -20.95
N SER A 58 -6.97 8.28 -22.15
CA SER A 58 -7.96 8.37 -23.22
C SER A 58 -9.04 7.29 -23.17
N LEU A 59 -8.92 6.30 -22.28
CA LEU A 59 -9.90 5.21 -22.17
C LEU A 59 -11.19 5.68 -21.47
N SER A 60 -12.32 5.24 -22.01
CA SER A 60 -13.64 5.43 -21.39
C SER A 60 -13.95 4.28 -20.45
N PHE A 61 -13.88 4.54 -19.15
CA PHE A 61 -14.13 3.53 -18.12
C PHE A 61 -15.60 3.43 -17.73
N THR A 62 -16.05 2.21 -17.45
CA THR A 62 -17.35 1.87 -16.89
C THR A 62 -17.19 1.47 -15.42
N SER A 63 -17.90 2.16 -14.53
CA SER A 63 -17.90 1.87 -13.08
C SER A 63 -18.46 0.48 -12.77
N MET A 64 -17.79 -0.25 -11.88
CA MET A 64 -18.24 -1.54 -11.34
C MET A 64 -18.61 -1.47 -9.85
N GLY A 65 -18.51 -0.29 -9.24
CA GLY A 65 -18.73 -0.08 -7.80
C GLY A 65 -17.41 0.03 -7.05
N THR A 66 -17.33 -0.58 -5.87
CA THR A 66 -16.12 -0.59 -5.04
C THR A 66 -15.68 -2.01 -4.74
N VAL A 67 -14.36 -2.20 -4.65
CA VAL A 67 -13.76 -3.38 -4.04
C VAL A 67 -13.33 -3.00 -2.62
N ASP A 68 -13.76 -3.81 -1.67
CA ASP A 68 -13.47 -3.63 -0.26
C ASP A 68 -12.46 -4.69 0.19
N VAL A 69 -11.46 -4.24 0.94
CA VAL A 69 -10.58 -5.14 1.69
C VAL A 69 -11.30 -5.55 2.96
N ILE A 70 -11.46 -6.86 3.14
CA ILE A 70 -12.21 -7.42 4.26
C ILE A 70 -11.34 -8.43 5.03
N ALA A 71 -11.69 -8.66 6.29
CA ALA A 71 -11.14 -9.81 7.00
C ALA A 71 -11.67 -11.10 6.32
N PRO A 72 -10.86 -12.15 6.13
CA PRO A 72 -11.33 -13.40 5.50
C PRO A 72 -12.58 -13.99 6.17
N ALA A 73 -12.63 -13.93 7.51
CA ALA A 73 -13.76 -14.40 8.31
C ALA A 73 -15.06 -13.57 8.15
N ALA A 74 -14.99 -12.38 7.56
CA ALA A 74 -16.17 -11.58 7.25
C ALA A 74 -16.90 -12.08 5.99
N SER A 75 -16.24 -12.87 5.14
CA SER A 75 -16.88 -13.50 3.99
C SER A 75 -17.66 -14.75 4.42
N PRO A 76 -18.88 -14.98 3.89
CA PRO A 76 -19.64 -16.22 4.13
C PRO A 76 -18.90 -17.50 3.71
N ILE A 77 -17.96 -17.40 2.76
CA ILE A 77 -17.22 -18.54 2.21
C ILE A 77 -15.75 -18.60 2.67
N GLY A 78 -15.30 -17.66 3.50
CA GLY A 78 -13.90 -17.54 3.92
C GLY A 78 -13.36 -18.73 4.70
N SER A 79 -14.23 -19.45 5.42
CA SER A 79 -13.87 -20.69 6.14
C SER A 79 -13.42 -21.83 5.22
N SER A 80 -13.73 -21.75 3.91
CA SER A 80 -13.29 -22.74 2.91
C SER A 80 -11.83 -22.55 2.51
N PHE A 81 -11.21 -21.42 2.87
CA PHE A 81 -9.83 -21.06 2.51
C PHE A 81 -9.02 -20.80 3.79
N PRO A 82 -8.67 -21.85 4.57
CA PRO A 82 -8.11 -21.69 5.92
C PRO A 82 -6.72 -21.05 5.97
N SER A 83 -5.97 -21.07 4.86
CA SER A 83 -4.67 -20.39 4.76
C SER A 83 -4.78 -18.92 4.33
N CYS A 84 -6.00 -18.43 4.06
CA CYS A 84 -6.23 -17.06 3.65
C CYS A 84 -5.94 -16.06 4.77
N ASN A 85 -5.18 -15.02 4.46
CA ASN A 85 -4.92 -13.89 5.36
C ASN A 85 -5.21 -12.52 4.74
N TYR A 86 -5.59 -12.47 3.46
CA TYR A 86 -5.99 -11.25 2.77
C TYR A 86 -7.17 -11.55 1.84
N ALA A 87 -8.25 -10.79 1.95
CA ALA A 87 -9.48 -11.02 1.20
C ALA A 87 -10.08 -9.73 0.67
N LEU A 88 -10.70 -9.84 -0.51
CA LEU A 88 -11.39 -8.77 -1.21
C LEU A 88 -12.86 -9.16 -1.44
N SER A 89 -13.77 -8.20 -1.35
CA SER A 89 -15.16 -8.36 -1.78
C SER A 89 -15.58 -7.25 -2.74
N LEU A 90 -16.41 -7.57 -3.72
CA LEU A 90 -17.05 -6.56 -4.56
C LEU A 90 -18.32 -6.06 -3.86
N ALA A 91 -18.38 -4.78 -3.52
CA ALA A 91 -19.45 -4.21 -2.72
C ALA A 91 -20.83 -4.44 -3.35
N GLY A 92 -21.78 -4.90 -2.53
CA GLY A 92 -23.15 -5.21 -2.98
C GLY A 92 -23.27 -6.46 -3.84
N GLN A 93 -22.20 -7.25 -4.00
CA GLN A 93 -22.22 -8.51 -4.76
C GLN A 93 -21.72 -9.67 -3.90
N ASN A 94 -22.25 -10.87 -4.15
CA ASN A 94 -21.76 -12.10 -3.55
C ASN A 94 -20.52 -12.60 -4.32
N SER A 95 -19.43 -11.85 -4.26
CA SER A 95 -18.20 -12.13 -5.03
C SER A 95 -16.96 -11.78 -4.21
N TYR A 96 -16.07 -12.77 -4.05
CA TYR A 96 -14.92 -12.70 -3.16
C TYR A 96 -13.65 -13.22 -3.85
N SER A 97 -12.51 -12.62 -3.49
CA SER A 97 -11.18 -13.11 -3.81
C SER A 97 -10.40 -13.33 -2.52
N PHE A 98 -9.66 -14.44 -2.46
CA PHE A 98 -8.91 -14.86 -1.28
C PHE A 98 -7.45 -15.07 -1.65
N PHE A 99 -6.57 -14.55 -0.81
CA PHE A 99 -5.13 -14.56 -1.01
C PHE A 99 -4.42 -15.03 0.25
N GLN A 100 -3.24 -15.58 0.04
CA GLN A 100 -2.28 -15.88 1.08
C GLN A 100 -1.00 -15.09 0.80
N ALA A 101 -0.71 -14.10 1.65
CA ALA A 101 0.56 -13.40 1.67
C ALA A 101 1.50 -14.04 2.70
N SER A 102 2.66 -14.51 2.26
CA SER A 102 3.73 -15.02 3.12
C SER A 102 4.93 -14.05 3.09
N SER A 103 6.03 -14.43 3.76
CA SER A 103 7.27 -13.65 3.73
C SER A 103 7.95 -13.63 2.35
N ASP A 104 7.65 -14.60 1.49
CA ASP A 104 8.34 -14.86 0.22
C ASP A 104 7.44 -14.72 -1.02
N LYS A 105 6.10 -14.69 -0.88
CA LYS A 105 5.18 -14.54 -2.02
C LYS A 105 3.76 -14.10 -1.63
N ILE A 106 2.96 -13.77 -2.66
CA ILE A 106 1.50 -13.75 -2.57
C ILE A 106 0.93 -14.77 -3.54
N GLU A 107 0.02 -15.59 -3.03
CA GLU A 107 -0.71 -16.59 -3.78
C GLU A 107 -2.21 -16.30 -3.79
N VAL A 108 -2.86 -16.59 -4.92
CA VAL A 108 -4.30 -16.55 -5.08
C VAL A 108 -4.86 -17.93 -4.71
N LEU A 109 -5.71 -17.95 -3.70
CA LEU A 109 -6.47 -19.13 -3.29
C LEU A 109 -7.80 -19.23 -4.05
N ALA A 110 -8.41 -18.08 -4.32
CA ALA A 110 -9.61 -17.97 -5.14
C ALA A 110 -9.77 -16.56 -5.72
N TRP A 111 -10.40 -16.43 -6.89
CA TRP A 111 -10.55 -15.15 -7.59
C TRP A 111 -11.97 -14.90 -8.10
N THR A 112 -12.65 -13.92 -7.49
CA THR A 112 -14.00 -13.46 -7.89
C THR A 112 -15.01 -14.61 -7.95
N ILE A 113 -15.12 -15.35 -6.84
CA ILE A 113 -16.05 -16.48 -6.70
C ILE A 113 -17.16 -16.17 -5.69
N SER A 114 -18.31 -16.82 -5.87
CA SER A 114 -19.48 -16.71 -4.98
C SER A 114 -19.71 -17.95 -4.13
N SER A 115 -19.04 -19.06 -4.46
CA SER A 115 -19.12 -20.37 -3.80
C SER A 115 -17.80 -21.11 -3.98
N PRO A 116 -17.32 -21.86 -2.97
CA PRO A 116 -16.15 -22.73 -3.11
C PRO A 116 -16.45 -23.93 -4.03
N GLY A 117 -15.39 -24.60 -4.47
CA GLY A 117 -15.44 -25.86 -5.22
C GLY A 117 -15.69 -25.73 -6.72
N TYR A 118 -15.75 -24.50 -7.27
CA TYR A 118 -16.03 -24.26 -8.68
C TYR A 118 -15.33 -23.01 -9.21
N GLY A 119 -15.15 -22.93 -10.53
CA GLY A 119 -14.67 -21.74 -11.22
C GLY A 119 -13.20 -21.44 -10.88
N ASN A 120 -12.93 -20.22 -10.44
CA ASN A 120 -11.59 -19.76 -10.08
C ASN A 120 -11.25 -20.06 -8.61
N ASP A 121 -11.55 -21.28 -8.17
CA ASP A 121 -11.11 -21.82 -6.87
C ASP A 121 -9.82 -22.60 -7.10
N TYR A 122 -8.71 -22.09 -6.57
CA TYR A 122 -7.36 -22.64 -6.72
C TYR A 122 -6.92 -23.45 -5.49
N SER A 123 -7.85 -23.86 -4.63
CA SER A 123 -7.55 -24.66 -3.43
C SER A 123 -6.75 -25.95 -3.68
N PRO A 124 -6.83 -26.65 -4.83
CA PRO A 124 -5.96 -27.80 -5.09
C PRO A 124 -4.49 -27.44 -5.22
N ASN A 125 -4.19 -26.31 -5.85
CA ASN A 125 -2.84 -25.77 -5.99
C ASN A 125 -2.91 -24.26 -6.29
N PRO A 126 -2.68 -23.39 -5.28
CA PRO A 126 -2.74 -21.94 -5.39
C PRO A 126 -1.82 -21.38 -6.48
N ARG A 127 -2.13 -20.18 -6.96
CA ARG A 127 -1.38 -19.53 -8.04
C ARG A 127 -0.56 -18.37 -7.51
N THR A 128 0.75 -18.38 -7.75
CA THR A 128 1.63 -17.27 -7.39
C THR A 128 1.36 -16.05 -8.27
N ILE A 129 1.24 -14.85 -7.68
CA ILE A 129 1.06 -13.57 -8.39
C ILE A 129 2.17 -12.57 -8.10
N LEU A 130 2.84 -12.71 -6.95
CA LEU A 130 4.01 -11.92 -6.56
C LEU A 130 4.98 -12.81 -5.80
N LYS A 131 6.27 -12.54 -5.95
CA LYS A 131 7.33 -13.09 -5.10
C LYS A 131 8.03 -11.96 -4.34
N PHE A 132 8.73 -12.28 -3.26
CA PHE A 132 9.42 -11.32 -2.43
C PHE A 132 10.87 -11.74 -2.12
N PRO A 133 11.83 -10.81 -2.23
CA PRO A 133 11.71 -9.54 -2.94
C PRO A 133 11.51 -9.77 -4.46
N PHE A 134 10.77 -8.89 -5.13
CA PHE A 134 10.65 -8.89 -6.59
C PHE A 134 11.44 -7.74 -7.20
N ASN A 135 12.49 -8.06 -7.96
CA ASN A 135 13.31 -7.09 -8.70
C ASN A 135 12.95 -7.09 -10.18
N TYR A 136 13.21 -5.99 -10.88
CA TYR A 136 13.03 -5.91 -12.33
C TYR A 136 13.83 -7.00 -13.04
N LEU A 137 13.19 -7.67 -14.00
CA LEU A 137 13.65 -8.86 -14.73
C LEU A 137 13.72 -10.17 -13.95
N ASP A 138 13.41 -10.17 -12.65
CA ASP A 138 13.16 -11.43 -11.97
C ASP A 138 11.93 -12.11 -12.61
N SER A 139 11.96 -13.44 -12.60
CA SER A 139 10.82 -14.29 -12.96
C SER A 139 10.63 -15.40 -11.93
N GLU A 140 9.43 -15.97 -11.92
CA GLU A 140 9.05 -17.17 -11.18
C GLU A 140 8.20 -18.06 -12.10
N ASN A 141 8.49 -19.36 -12.14
CA ASN A 141 7.66 -20.33 -12.82
C ASN A 141 6.82 -21.05 -11.77
N ASP A 142 5.51 -21.04 -11.97
CA ASP A 142 4.56 -21.62 -11.04
C ASP A 142 3.65 -22.62 -11.77
N THR A 143 3.29 -23.70 -11.08
CA THR A 143 2.24 -24.62 -11.49
C THR A 143 1.04 -24.38 -10.61
N TRP A 144 -0.16 -24.29 -11.18
CA TRP A 144 -1.39 -24.03 -10.42
C TRP A 144 -2.53 -24.91 -10.92
N GLN A 145 -3.57 -25.09 -10.10
CA GLN A 145 -4.69 -25.95 -10.43
C GLN A 145 -5.99 -25.45 -9.80
N LYS A 146 -7.04 -25.36 -10.62
CA LYS A 146 -8.41 -25.09 -10.15
C LYS A 146 -9.10 -26.38 -9.71
N VAL A 147 -10.10 -26.29 -8.82
CA VAL A 147 -10.97 -27.42 -8.49
C VAL A 147 -11.59 -28.00 -9.76
N GLY A 148 -11.42 -29.30 -9.98
CA GLY A 148 -11.91 -30.00 -11.17
C GLY A 148 -11.17 -29.69 -12.48
N GLY A 149 -10.10 -28.89 -12.44
CA GLY A 149 -9.29 -28.53 -13.61
C GLY A 149 -7.98 -29.34 -13.72
N SER A 150 -7.32 -29.21 -14.86
CA SER A 150 -5.95 -29.71 -15.07
C SER A 150 -4.92 -28.82 -14.39
N VAL A 151 -3.72 -29.36 -14.16
CA VAL A 151 -2.54 -28.56 -13.78
C VAL A 151 -2.14 -27.67 -14.95
N ASN A 152 -1.93 -26.39 -14.68
CA ASN A 152 -1.48 -25.38 -15.64
C ASN A 152 -0.18 -24.75 -15.17
N ASN A 153 0.49 -24.03 -16.06
CA ASN A 153 1.71 -23.28 -15.75
C ASN A 153 1.43 -21.77 -15.88
N VAL A 154 2.19 -20.96 -15.16
CA VAL A 154 2.31 -19.53 -15.39
C VAL A 154 3.75 -19.09 -15.13
N THR A 155 4.28 -18.21 -15.98
CA THR A 155 5.52 -17.49 -15.71
C THR A 155 5.19 -16.07 -15.27
N VAL A 156 5.50 -15.75 -14.01
CA VAL A 156 5.31 -14.41 -13.44
C VAL A 156 6.61 -13.63 -13.60
N THR A 157 6.58 -12.45 -14.21
CA THR A 157 7.78 -11.64 -14.49
C THR A 157 7.56 -10.19 -14.12
N TYR A 158 8.46 -9.58 -13.34
CA TYR A 158 8.51 -8.13 -13.23
C TYR A 158 9.16 -7.58 -14.51
N ASP A 159 8.31 -7.16 -15.45
CA ASP A 159 8.73 -6.85 -16.82
C ASP A 159 8.92 -5.35 -17.11
N GLY A 160 8.52 -4.46 -16.20
CA GLY A 160 8.77 -3.03 -16.36
C GLY A 160 8.36 -2.18 -15.17
N TYR A 161 8.84 -0.94 -15.13
CA TYR A 161 8.43 0.04 -14.13
C TYR A 161 8.37 1.44 -14.73
N GLY A 162 7.61 2.33 -14.10
CA GLY A 162 7.50 3.72 -14.52
C GLY A 162 6.24 4.42 -14.02
N THR A 163 5.54 5.09 -14.92
CA THR A 163 4.35 5.90 -14.64
C THR A 163 3.13 5.31 -15.35
N LEU A 164 2.05 5.12 -14.60
CA LEU A 164 0.74 4.73 -15.11
C LEU A 164 -0.18 5.95 -15.08
N VAL A 165 -0.76 6.31 -16.22
CA VAL A 165 -1.69 7.44 -16.34
C VAL A 165 -3.08 6.90 -16.62
N THR A 166 -4.07 7.35 -15.85
CA THR A 166 -5.50 7.07 -16.06
C THR A 166 -6.26 8.38 -16.19
N PRO A 167 -7.55 8.39 -16.58
CA PRO A 167 -8.30 9.63 -16.72
C PRO A 167 -8.42 10.43 -15.42
N THR A 168 -8.33 9.76 -14.26
CA THR A 168 -8.55 10.38 -12.95
C THR A 168 -7.28 10.49 -12.09
N ILE A 169 -6.32 9.58 -12.27
CA ILE A 169 -5.14 9.46 -11.41
C ILE A 169 -3.88 9.18 -12.24
N THR A 170 -2.79 9.84 -11.89
CA THR A 170 -1.43 9.50 -12.34
C THR A 170 -0.67 8.83 -11.21
N TYR A 171 -0.22 7.61 -11.44
CA TYR A 171 0.61 6.85 -10.50
C TYR A 171 2.05 6.89 -10.95
N ASN A 172 2.91 7.51 -10.14
CA ASN A 172 4.36 7.42 -10.31
C ASN A 172 4.89 6.18 -9.61
N ASN A 173 6.10 5.73 -9.97
CA ASN A 173 6.78 4.62 -9.27
C ASN A 173 5.95 3.31 -9.25
N VAL A 174 5.39 2.97 -10.40
CA VAL A 174 4.58 1.77 -10.61
C VAL A 174 5.43 0.64 -11.15
N VAL A 175 5.25 -0.56 -10.61
CA VAL A 175 5.82 -1.81 -11.12
C VAL A 175 4.78 -2.52 -11.98
N ARG A 176 5.17 -3.05 -13.13
CA ARG A 176 4.34 -3.95 -13.93
C ARG A 176 4.85 -5.39 -13.80
N VAL A 177 3.92 -6.27 -13.46
CA VAL A 177 4.12 -7.72 -13.42
C VAL A 177 3.31 -8.33 -14.56
N LYS A 178 3.98 -9.14 -15.37
CA LYS A 178 3.40 -9.91 -16.47
C LYS A 178 3.17 -11.35 -16.00
N GLU A 179 2.00 -11.89 -16.30
CA GLU A 179 1.67 -13.30 -16.11
C GLU A 179 1.50 -13.96 -17.48
N ASP A 180 2.39 -14.88 -17.83
CA ASP A 180 2.36 -15.60 -19.11
C ASP A 180 1.88 -17.04 -18.88
N TYR A 181 0.69 -17.36 -19.37
CA TYR A 181 0.08 -18.69 -19.25
C TYR A 181 0.43 -19.62 -20.42
N GLY A 182 1.27 -19.16 -21.36
CA GLY A 182 1.54 -19.84 -22.62
C GLY A 182 0.42 -19.64 -23.65
N GLY A 183 0.68 -20.05 -24.90
CA GLY A 183 -0.31 -19.97 -25.98
C GLY A 183 -0.78 -18.57 -26.35
N GLY A 184 -0.09 -17.52 -25.89
CA GLY A 184 -0.46 -16.11 -26.09
C GLY A 184 -1.40 -15.54 -25.02
N GLY A 185 -1.76 -16.32 -23.99
CA GLY A 185 -2.50 -15.81 -22.84
C GLY A 185 -1.58 -15.03 -21.91
N ILE A 186 -1.64 -13.69 -21.97
CA ILE A 186 -0.77 -12.81 -21.19
C ILE A 186 -1.59 -11.75 -20.47
N ASP A 187 -1.52 -11.76 -19.14
CA ASP A 187 -2.09 -10.72 -18.29
C ASP A 187 -1.00 -9.77 -17.78
N TYR A 188 -1.41 -8.55 -17.42
CA TYR A 188 -0.52 -7.55 -16.84
C TYR A 188 -1.15 -6.92 -15.61
N GLN A 189 -0.36 -6.69 -14.58
CA GLN A 189 -0.77 -6.08 -13.33
C GLN A 189 0.19 -4.96 -12.97
N TRP A 190 -0.36 -3.77 -12.71
CA TRP A 190 0.40 -2.59 -12.31
C TRP A 190 0.23 -2.37 -10.82
N TYR A 191 1.34 -2.41 -10.09
CA TYR A 191 1.40 -2.27 -8.64
C TYR A 191 1.97 -0.91 -8.25
N ILE A 192 1.28 -0.22 -7.35
CA ILE A 192 1.93 0.78 -6.49
C ILE A 192 2.59 0.05 -5.31
N LEU A 193 3.64 0.67 -4.76
CA LEU A 193 4.47 0.03 -3.73
C LEU A 193 4.16 0.51 -2.31
N ASN A 194 3.32 1.53 -2.13
CA ASN A 194 2.88 2.00 -0.82
C ASN A 194 1.47 2.62 -0.87
N PRO A 195 0.44 1.90 -0.38
CA PRO A 195 0.49 0.49 0.02
C PRO A 195 0.81 -0.44 -1.17
N LEU A 196 1.26 -1.68 -0.93
CA LEU A 196 1.45 -2.66 -2.02
C LEU A 196 0.08 -3.13 -2.53
N MET A 197 -0.33 -2.65 -3.71
CA MET A 197 -1.63 -2.95 -4.29
C MET A 197 -1.60 -2.81 -5.81
N ALA A 198 -2.31 -3.71 -6.51
CA ALA A 198 -2.58 -3.55 -7.93
C ALA A 198 -3.56 -2.39 -8.17
N VAL A 199 -3.13 -1.40 -8.94
CA VAL A 199 -3.97 -0.26 -9.38
C VAL A 199 -4.51 -0.45 -10.77
N ALA A 200 -3.92 -1.31 -11.60
CA ALA A 200 -4.53 -1.74 -12.85
C ALA A 200 -4.25 -3.22 -13.14
N ILE A 201 -5.20 -3.87 -13.81
CA ILE A 201 -5.10 -5.28 -14.25
C ILE A 201 -5.64 -5.38 -15.67
N PHE A 202 -4.83 -5.90 -16.58
CA PHE A 202 -5.26 -6.28 -17.91
C PHE A 202 -5.56 -7.78 -17.97
N ASP A 203 -6.77 -8.12 -18.43
CA ASP A 203 -7.23 -9.48 -18.67
C ASP A 203 -7.32 -9.74 -20.18
N HIS A 204 -6.52 -10.70 -20.67
CA HIS A 204 -6.47 -11.04 -22.09
C HIS A 204 -7.73 -11.73 -22.62
N ASN A 205 -8.47 -12.46 -21.78
CA ASN A 205 -9.66 -13.19 -22.21
C ASN A 205 -10.78 -12.23 -22.60
N PHE A 206 -10.88 -11.12 -21.88
CA PHE A 206 -11.90 -10.10 -22.12
C PHE A 206 -11.38 -8.86 -22.85
N ASN A 207 -10.07 -8.73 -23.06
CA ASN A 207 -9.42 -7.49 -23.53
C ASN A 207 -9.85 -6.30 -22.67
N ARG A 208 -9.79 -6.46 -21.35
CA ARG A 208 -10.25 -5.46 -20.39
C ARG A 208 -9.11 -5.00 -19.50
N LEU A 209 -9.00 -3.69 -19.36
CA LEU A 209 -8.19 -3.06 -18.33
C LEU A 209 -9.12 -2.64 -17.18
N TYR A 210 -8.95 -3.27 -16.02
CA TYR A 210 -9.54 -2.87 -14.76
C TYR A 210 -8.63 -1.84 -14.09
N HIS A 211 -9.21 -0.78 -13.54
CA HIS A 211 -8.53 0.25 -12.77
C HIS A 211 -9.14 0.31 -11.37
N PHE A 212 -8.27 0.27 -10.35
CA PHE A 212 -8.60 0.39 -8.94
C PHE A 212 -8.08 1.75 -8.47
N GLY A 213 -8.99 2.67 -8.16
CA GLY A 213 -8.68 4.07 -7.84
C GLY A 213 -8.06 4.29 -6.45
N ALA A 214 -7.10 3.45 -6.05
CA ALA A 214 -6.34 3.64 -4.83
C ALA A 214 -5.44 4.88 -4.96
N THR A 215 -5.04 5.50 -3.86
CA THR A 215 -4.04 6.57 -3.88
C THR A 215 -2.78 6.10 -3.18
N GLN A 216 -1.61 6.51 -3.70
CA GLN A 216 -0.36 6.29 -2.99
C GLN A 216 -0.38 7.09 -1.71
N THR A 217 -0.03 6.46 -0.60
CA THR A 217 0.23 7.20 0.64
C THR A 217 1.63 7.79 0.51
N THR A 218 1.73 9.11 0.45
CA THR A 218 3.01 9.83 0.46
C THR A 218 3.65 9.89 1.86
N GLY A 219 3.34 8.90 2.70
CA GLY A 219 3.98 8.73 3.99
C GLY A 219 5.35 8.08 3.80
N ILE A 220 6.37 8.63 4.45
CA ILE A 220 7.60 7.88 4.73
C ILE A 220 7.17 6.57 5.39
N ALA A 221 7.70 5.45 4.91
CA ALA A 221 7.42 4.13 5.48
C ALA A 221 7.84 4.11 6.97
N ASP A 222 6.91 4.37 7.88
CA ASP A 222 7.05 3.99 9.28
C ASP A 222 6.79 2.48 9.35
N GLN A 223 7.84 1.71 9.01
CA GLN A 223 7.89 0.31 9.42
C GLN A 223 7.81 0.27 10.96
N ASN A 224 6.86 -0.50 11.48
CA ASN A 224 6.77 -0.89 12.89
C ASN A 224 6.56 0.22 13.91
N ASN A 225 5.39 0.85 13.95
CA ASN A 225 4.89 1.30 15.26
C ASN A 225 3.40 1.01 15.37
N LEU A 226 3.05 0.12 16.31
CA LEU A 226 1.85 0.26 17.11
C LEU A 226 1.85 1.70 17.63
N GLN A 227 1.24 2.63 16.88
CA GLN A 227 1.28 4.03 17.26
C GLN A 227 0.59 4.16 18.62
N MET A 228 1.38 4.54 19.62
CA MET A 228 0.88 4.81 20.95
C MET A 228 -0.23 5.87 20.86
N GLN A 229 -1.44 5.52 21.30
CA GLN A 229 -2.62 6.36 21.13
C GLN A 229 -2.80 7.33 22.30
N ALA A 230 -1.93 8.32 22.45
CA ALA A 230 -2.12 9.36 23.47
C ALA A 230 -3.36 10.23 23.19
N GLY A 231 -4.20 10.50 24.18
CA GLY A 231 -5.31 11.47 24.08
C GLY A 231 -4.92 12.83 24.66
N ILE A 232 -5.47 13.94 24.16
CA ILE A 232 -5.31 15.26 24.79
C ILE A 232 -6.64 16.01 24.89
N TYR A 233 -6.97 16.53 26.07
CA TYR A 233 -8.15 17.36 26.29
C TYR A 233 -8.06 18.23 27.57
N PRO A 234 -8.72 19.40 27.63
CA PRO A 234 -9.36 20.07 26.51
C PRO A 234 -8.33 20.58 25.48
N ASN A 235 -8.76 20.72 24.23
CA ASN A 235 -7.98 21.33 23.16
C ASN A 235 -8.94 22.09 22.23
N PRO A 236 -8.99 23.43 22.25
CA PRO A 236 -8.03 24.33 22.89
C PRO A 236 -8.00 24.27 24.43
N ALA A 237 -6.81 24.42 25.01
CA ALA A 237 -6.57 24.48 26.45
C ALA A 237 -6.45 25.94 26.92
N ALA A 238 -7.14 26.27 28.02
CA ALA A 238 -7.01 27.57 28.68
C ALA A 238 -5.99 27.49 29.84
N ASP A 239 -6.32 26.73 30.88
CA ASP A 239 -5.52 26.63 32.11
C ASP A 239 -4.71 25.34 32.24
N PHE A 240 -5.20 24.26 31.63
CA PHE A 240 -4.54 22.96 31.66
C PHE A 240 -4.89 22.11 30.44
N VAL A 241 -4.05 21.11 30.17
CA VAL A 241 -4.32 19.99 29.27
C VAL A 241 -4.13 18.68 30.02
N THR A 242 -5.07 17.76 29.86
CA THR A 242 -4.96 16.37 30.28
C THR A 242 -4.40 15.55 29.13
N VAL A 243 -3.38 14.75 29.40
CA VAL A 243 -2.85 13.77 28.47
C VAL A 243 -3.21 12.39 29.00
N THR A 244 -3.83 11.54 28.19
CA THR A 244 -4.34 10.21 28.57
C THR A 244 -3.80 9.10 27.68
N ASN A 245 -4.05 7.84 28.07
CA ASN A 245 -3.59 6.63 27.38
C ASN A 245 -2.06 6.59 27.24
N ILE A 246 -1.37 6.93 28.33
CA ILE A 246 0.07 7.01 28.38
C ILE A 246 0.61 5.79 29.13
N PRO A 247 1.52 4.98 28.56
CA PRO A 247 2.17 3.92 29.31
C PRO A 247 2.90 4.45 30.55
N ASN A 248 2.92 3.66 31.63
CA ASN A 248 3.69 4.01 32.82
C ASN A 248 5.19 4.10 32.49
N GLY A 249 5.85 5.17 32.94
CA GLY A 249 7.25 5.45 32.67
C GLY A 249 7.50 6.25 31.38
N SER A 250 6.45 6.71 30.70
CA SER A 250 6.59 7.54 29.51
C SER A 250 7.17 8.92 29.82
N THR A 251 7.92 9.47 28.87
CA THR A 251 8.37 10.86 28.90
C THR A 251 7.45 11.71 28.05
N ILE A 252 6.87 12.78 28.62
CA ILE A 252 6.15 13.80 27.87
C ILE A 252 7.06 15.00 27.67
N LYS A 253 7.13 15.48 26.44
CA LYS A 253 7.81 16.71 26.03
C LYS A 253 6.84 17.62 25.29
N ILE A 254 6.79 18.90 25.64
CA ILE A 254 6.01 19.90 24.90
C ILE A 254 6.95 20.93 24.30
N THR A 255 6.80 21.20 23.01
CA THR A 255 7.57 22.20 22.27
C THR A 255 6.68 23.25 21.64
N ASP A 256 7.16 24.50 21.55
CA ASP A 256 6.50 25.55 20.76
C ASP A 256 6.76 25.39 19.24
N ILE A 257 6.20 26.29 18.43
CA ILE A 257 6.38 26.29 16.95
C ILE A 257 7.83 26.49 16.49
N THR A 258 8.71 26.98 17.35
CA THR A 258 10.14 27.16 17.05
C THR A 258 10.96 25.92 17.40
N GLY A 259 10.32 24.89 17.98
CA GLY A 259 10.97 23.66 18.45
C GLY A 259 11.59 23.79 19.85
N LYS A 260 11.43 24.94 20.53
CA LYS A 260 11.91 25.12 21.89
C LYS A 260 11.05 24.29 22.84
N THR A 261 11.70 23.52 23.71
CA THR A 261 11.01 22.73 24.75
C THR A 261 10.53 23.65 25.87
N VAL A 262 9.22 23.63 26.14
CA VAL A 262 8.55 24.44 27.17
C VAL A 262 8.11 23.60 28.37
N TYR A 263 8.01 22.28 28.21
CA TYR A 263 7.72 21.34 29.30
C TYR A 263 8.37 19.98 29.00
N SER A 264 8.84 19.30 30.05
CA SER A 264 9.32 17.92 29.97
C SER A 264 9.14 17.22 31.31
N SER A 265 8.57 16.01 31.33
CA SER A 265 8.41 15.23 32.55
C SER A 265 8.26 13.74 32.27
N VAL A 266 8.68 12.90 33.22
CA VAL A 266 8.43 11.44 33.21
C VAL A 266 7.17 11.17 34.03
N ILE A 267 6.22 10.43 33.45
CA ILE A 267 4.90 10.21 34.02
C ILE A 267 4.78 8.76 34.50
N THR A 268 4.25 8.59 35.71
CA THR A 268 4.11 7.28 36.37
C THR A 268 2.67 6.73 36.34
N ASN A 269 1.74 7.49 35.78
CA ASN A 269 0.31 7.17 35.71
C ASN A 269 -0.16 7.12 34.25
N GLU A 270 -1.28 6.44 34.00
CA GLU A 270 -1.87 6.32 32.65
C GLU A 270 -2.45 7.63 32.08
N GLN A 271 -2.52 8.65 32.94
CA GLN A 271 -2.91 10.01 32.61
C GLN A 271 -2.15 11.02 33.46
N THR A 272 -1.99 12.24 32.94
CA THR A 272 -1.45 13.38 33.68
C THR A 272 -2.12 14.68 33.27
N ILE A 273 -2.16 15.62 34.20
CA ILE A 273 -2.62 16.99 33.95
C ILE A 273 -1.40 17.90 33.90
N ILE A 274 -1.31 18.73 32.87
CA ILE A 274 -0.22 19.68 32.65
C ILE A 274 -0.83 21.08 32.65
N SER A 275 -0.36 21.95 33.54
CA SER A 275 -0.78 23.36 33.54
C SER A 275 -0.26 24.07 32.30
N THR A 276 -1.14 24.81 31.63
CA THR A 276 -0.83 25.70 30.50
C THR A 276 -0.87 27.18 30.92
N THR A 277 -0.95 27.47 32.21
CA THR A 277 -1.07 28.84 32.75
C THR A 277 0.14 29.71 32.39
N GLU A 278 1.33 29.12 32.28
CA GLU A 278 2.56 29.83 31.86
C GLU A 278 2.77 29.83 30.33
N PHE A 279 1.89 29.15 29.56
CA PHE A 279 2.04 29.06 28.11
C PHE A 279 1.38 30.26 27.46
N VAL A 280 2.01 30.83 26.44
CA VAL A 280 1.43 31.91 25.63
C VAL A 280 0.40 31.32 24.66
N ASN A 281 -0.65 32.09 24.31
CA ASN A 281 -1.62 31.68 23.30
C ASN A 281 -0.91 31.31 21.98
N GLY A 282 -1.21 30.14 21.43
CA GLY A 282 -0.49 29.63 20.27
C GLY A 282 -0.60 28.11 20.08
N VAL A 283 0.18 27.60 19.13
CA VAL A 283 0.26 26.17 18.80
C VAL A 283 1.51 25.56 19.44
N TYR A 284 1.33 24.39 20.02
CA TYR A 284 2.37 23.58 20.63
C TYR A 284 2.26 22.14 20.12
N PHE A 285 3.36 21.39 20.26
CA PHE A 285 3.41 19.97 19.97
C PHE A 285 3.75 19.20 21.23
N ILE A 286 2.89 18.26 21.60
CA ILE A 286 3.12 17.30 22.68
C ILE A 286 3.67 16.03 22.04
N GLN A 287 4.84 15.61 22.49
CA GLN A 287 5.45 14.34 22.18
C GLN A 287 5.44 13.47 23.43
N VAL A 288 4.91 12.26 23.32
CA VAL A 288 4.96 11.24 24.36
C VAL A 288 5.89 10.14 23.85
N GLU A 289 6.87 9.75 24.65
CA GLU A 289 7.85 8.71 24.33
C GLU A 289 7.78 7.60 25.39
N SER A 290 7.67 6.35 24.95
CA SER A 290 7.70 5.17 25.82
C SER A 290 8.41 4.02 25.12
N ASN A 291 9.49 3.50 25.73
CA ASN A 291 10.24 2.35 25.22
C ASN A 291 10.60 2.45 23.73
N GLY A 292 10.96 3.65 23.25
CA GLY A 292 11.32 3.90 21.84
C GLY A 292 10.14 4.15 20.89
N SER A 293 8.90 4.07 21.36
CA SER A 293 7.70 4.45 20.61
C SER A 293 7.28 5.89 20.92
N PHE A 294 6.77 6.59 19.90
CA PHE A 294 6.38 8.00 20.00
C PHE A 294 4.89 8.22 19.68
N ALA A 295 4.27 9.18 20.36
CA ALA A 295 2.97 9.75 19.99
C ALA A 295 3.07 11.28 19.93
N ASN A 296 2.62 11.88 18.83
CA ASN A 296 2.63 13.32 18.65
C ASN A 296 1.20 13.88 18.65
N ARG A 297 0.95 14.99 19.36
CA ARG A 297 -0.34 15.68 19.40
C ARG A 297 -0.16 17.19 19.27
N LYS A 298 -1.02 17.82 18.48
CA LYS A 298 -1.10 19.28 18.37
C LYS A 298 -1.93 19.83 19.53
N LEU A 299 -1.33 20.64 20.38
CA LEU A 299 -2.02 21.42 21.42
C LEU A 299 -2.23 22.85 20.93
N VAL A 300 -3.43 23.37 21.11
CA VAL A 300 -3.75 24.79 20.93
C VAL A 300 -4.00 25.37 22.31
N VAL A 301 -3.24 26.38 22.69
CA VAL A 301 -3.49 27.15 23.92
C VAL A 301 -4.22 28.43 23.54
N ASN A 302 -5.37 28.65 24.16
CA ASN A 302 -6.20 29.84 23.97
C ASN A 302 -6.87 30.22 25.28
N LYS A 303 -6.37 31.29 25.91
CA LYS A 303 -6.92 31.92 27.11
C LYS A 303 -7.83 33.09 26.75
#